data_AF-A0A2H1FPB9-F1
#
_entry.id   AF-A0A2H1FPB9-F1
#
_cell.length_a   1.000
_cell.length_b   1.000
_cell.length_c   1.000
_cell.angle_alpha   90.00
_cell.angle_beta   90.00
_cell.angle_gamma   90.00
#
_symmetry.space_group_name_H-M   'P 1'
#
loop_
_entity.id
_entity.type
_entity.pdbx_description
1 polymer ?
#
loop_
_entity_poly.entity_id
_entity_poly.type
_entity_poly.pdbx_seq_one_letter_code
_entity_poly.pdbx_strand_id
1 'polypeptide(L)'
;MTGAQLARDCRLEMRIGDQIRANHNRLNREAIESANHADRPPSFVPTQMLQPFTFPGNRRFLLPALRLYGHFIDHALPIFHCLLQMAPKLLLRNAASDSRIWIYPEPLLSLTKEQKESTLDYVRRVEEAVDWSIGDPRNTARLGESVEGLTTAQRDRPLLRWGLLGYGSSILINRNMIQAVEDSVRSGDDAAGEMWHSFCLAVLWLHEMSHAVVNAVLPLVDEQREVYLGTTASTDEVGFEVERRIFGGRFQFHKDSILAGKVVLKEWPDRQTLAEYRQLGFSLKTRGSPKALMNDWTVLWRVESAFWQRMFKEEFWLQDSFTLRPEKNIGMAILLKQSDLTIVEEEAMCSKLRSMGYVTKDGMWVRQQSADDVSGTQTAVTSEVVKAEKEDEIA
;
A
#
# COMPACT_ATOMS: atom_id res chain seq x y z
N MET A 1 -7.10 -31.63 -11.23
CA MET A 1 -6.61 -31.67 -9.83
C MET A 1 -6.61 -33.11 -9.29
N THR A 2 -5.45 -33.61 -8.86
CA THR A 2 -5.34 -34.94 -8.23
C THR A 2 -5.67 -34.85 -6.74
N GLY A 3 -6.14 -35.94 -6.11
CA GLY A 3 -6.42 -35.97 -4.67
C GLY A 3 -5.21 -35.62 -3.80
N ALA A 4 -4.00 -35.95 -4.26
CA ALA A 4 -2.75 -35.61 -3.57
C ALA A 4 -2.43 -34.11 -3.58
N GLN A 5 -2.75 -33.40 -4.67
CA GLN A 5 -2.57 -31.95 -4.79
C GLN A 5 -3.51 -31.22 -3.82
N LEU A 6 -4.80 -31.58 -3.84
CA LEU A 6 -5.79 -31.02 -2.93
C LEU A 6 -5.39 -31.23 -1.46
N ALA A 7 -4.99 -32.44 -1.09
CA ALA A 7 -4.54 -32.74 0.27
C ALA A 7 -3.30 -31.92 0.68
N ARG A 8 -2.37 -31.65 -0.24
CA ARG A 8 -1.20 -30.80 0.03
C ARG A 8 -1.61 -29.35 0.26
N ASP A 9 -2.50 -28.81 -0.56
CA ASP A 9 -2.95 -27.43 -0.48
C ASP A 9 -3.81 -27.21 0.79
N CYS A 10 -4.72 -28.13 1.14
CA CYS A 10 -5.45 -28.10 2.42
C CYS A 10 -4.51 -28.17 3.64
N ARG A 11 -3.47 -29.01 3.61
CA ARG A 11 -2.46 -29.05 4.69
C ARG A 11 -1.72 -27.74 4.84
N LEU A 12 -1.46 -27.04 3.74
CA LEU A 12 -0.76 -25.76 3.77
C LEU A 12 -1.62 -24.67 4.42
N GLU A 13 -2.88 -24.59 4.01
CA GLU A 13 -3.88 -23.68 4.60
C GLU A 13 -4.07 -23.95 6.09
N MET A 14 -4.22 -25.22 6.49
CA MET A 14 -4.32 -25.60 7.91
C MET A 14 -3.09 -25.17 8.72
N ARG A 15 -1.87 -25.38 8.19
CA ARG A 15 -0.63 -24.98 8.88
C ARG A 15 -0.55 -23.48 9.12
N ILE A 16 -0.99 -22.66 8.17
CA ILE A 16 -1.05 -21.20 8.35
C ILE A 16 -2.09 -20.85 9.43
N GLY A 17 -3.27 -21.49 9.41
CA GLY A 17 -4.28 -21.32 10.46
C GLY A 17 -3.77 -21.72 11.84
N ASP A 18 -3.03 -22.82 11.96
CA ASP A 18 -2.40 -23.27 13.21
C ASP A 18 -1.35 -22.28 13.70
N GLN A 19 -0.48 -21.78 12.80
CA GLN A 19 0.51 -20.76 13.13
C GLN A 19 -0.15 -19.50 13.70
N ILE A 20 -1.19 -19.00 13.05
CA ILE A 20 -1.92 -17.81 13.49
C ILE A 20 -2.55 -18.02 14.87
N ARG A 21 -3.20 -19.17 15.09
CA ARG A 21 -3.74 -19.52 16.42
C ARG A 21 -2.64 -19.60 17.48
N ALA A 22 -1.49 -20.20 17.16
CA ALA A 22 -0.36 -20.29 18.08
C ALA A 22 0.20 -18.90 18.43
N ASN A 23 0.29 -18.01 17.44
CA ASN A 23 0.75 -16.63 17.63
C ASN A 23 -0.17 -15.83 18.56
N HIS A 24 -1.50 -15.93 18.37
CA HIS A 24 -2.48 -15.32 19.28
C HIS A 24 -2.39 -15.88 20.70
N ASN A 25 -2.24 -17.20 20.85
CA ASN A 25 -2.14 -17.84 22.16
C ASN A 25 -0.85 -17.45 22.92
N ARG A 26 0.27 -17.24 22.20
CA ARG A 26 1.53 -16.79 22.80
C ARG A 26 1.39 -15.39 23.40
N LEU A 27 0.76 -14.47 22.67
CA LEU A 27 0.53 -13.09 23.13
C LEU A 27 -0.35 -13.07 24.39
N ASN A 28 -1.40 -13.89 24.43
CA ASN A 28 -2.23 -14.01 25.62
C ASN A 28 -1.44 -14.47 26.84
N ARG A 29 -0.46 -15.39 26.68
CA ARG A 29 0.41 -15.82 27.78
C ARG A 29 1.38 -14.73 28.22
N GLU A 30 2.06 -14.08 27.28
CA GLU A 30 2.99 -12.98 27.59
C GLU A 30 2.26 -11.79 28.27
N ALA A 31 1.01 -11.51 27.89
CA ALA A 31 0.17 -10.51 28.53
C ALA A 31 -0.25 -10.90 29.96
N ILE A 32 -0.63 -12.17 30.18
CA ILE A 32 -0.95 -12.70 31.52
C ILE A 32 0.29 -12.67 32.43
N GLU A 33 1.46 -13.08 31.91
CA GLU A 33 2.72 -13.07 32.65
C GLU A 33 3.18 -11.64 32.96
N SER A 34 3.00 -10.69 32.03
CA SER A 34 3.34 -9.28 32.24
C SER A 34 2.39 -8.56 33.21
N ALA A 35 1.10 -8.92 33.22
CA ALA A 35 0.13 -8.39 34.19
C ALA A 35 0.46 -8.79 35.64
N ASN A 36 1.22 -9.88 35.83
CA ASN A 36 1.72 -10.30 37.14
C ASN A 36 3.01 -9.57 37.58
N HIS A 37 3.57 -8.68 36.73
CA HIS A 37 4.76 -7.90 37.00
C HIS A 37 4.49 -6.40 36.76
N ALA A 38 3.78 -5.77 37.72
CA ALA A 38 3.28 -4.40 37.65
C ALA A 38 4.34 -3.27 37.61
N ASP A 39 5.64 -3.58 37.70
CA ASP A 39 6.72 -2.59 37.88
C ASP A 39 7.63 -2.37 36.65
N ARG A 40 7.19 -2.74 35.44
CA ARG A 40 7.98 -2.41 34.23
C ARG A 40 7.76 -0.95 33.79
N PRO A 41 8.81 -0.13 33.66
CA PRO A 41 8.67 1.25 33.23
C PRO A 41 8.12 1.32 31.80
N PRO A 42 7.22 2.27 31.48
CA PRO A 42 6.75 2.49 30.13
C PRO A 42 7.88 3.17 29.36
N SER A 43 8.72 2.39 28.71
CA SER A 43 9.75 2.93 27.83
C SER A 43 9.67 2.21 26.49
N PHE A 44 8.82 2.70 25.60
CA PHE A 44 8.95 2.36 24.19
C PHE A 44 8.42 3.49 23.32
N VAL A 45 9.33 4.14 22.59
CA VAL A 45 8.96 5.05 21.50
C VAL A 45 8.78 4.17 20.25
N PRO A 46 7.56 4.01 19.70
CA PRO A 46 7.24 2.88 18.82
C PRO A 46 7.91 2.85 17.43
N THR A 47 8.48 3.95 16.94
CA THR A 47 8.85 4.12 15.52
C THR A 47 10.34 4.22 15.21
N GLN A 48 11.23 4.31 16.20
CA GLN A 48 12.68 4.50 15.93
C GLN A 48 13.40 3.26 15.38
N MET A 49 12.82 2.07 15.47
CA MET A 49 13.46 0.82 15.04
C MET A 49 13.08 0.36 13.64
N LEU A 50 12.03 0.95 13.03
CA LEU A 50 11.61 0.60 11.67
C LEU A 50 12.33 1.45 10.63
N GLN A 51 13.61 1.19 10.40
CA GLN A 51 14.41 1.96 9.46
C GLN A 51 14.94 1.10 8.31
N PRO A 52 14.53 1.39 7.07
CA PRO A 52 15.25 0.89 5.91
C PRO A 52 16.70 1.38 6.01
N PHE A 53 17.62 0.44 5.85
CA PHE A 53 19.08 0.61 5.82
C PHE A 53 19.87 0.68 7.15
N THR A 54 20.99 -0.05 7.15
CA THR A 54 22.12 0.15 8.06
C THR A 54 23.41 0.62 7.33
N PHE A 55 23.38 1.72 6.56
CA PHE A 55 24.63 2.24 5.96
C PHE A 55 25.58 2.91 6.98
N PRO A 56 26.90 2.70 6.87
CA PRO A 56 27.91 3.58 7.41
C PRO A 56 28.10 4.79 6.47
N GLY A 57 27.64 5.97 6.89
CA GLY A 57 27.71 7.20 6.07
C GLY A 57 26.55 8.16 6.39
N ASN A 58 26.75 9.46 6.18
CA ASN A 58 25.97 10.55 6.76
C ASN A 58 24.47 10.56 6.32
N ARG A 59 23.63 9.78 7.02
CA ARG A 59 22.18 9.54 6.76
C ARG A 59 21.25 10.76 6.90
N ARG A 60 21.78 11.94 7.17
CA ARG A 60 20.97 13.08 7.63
C ARG A 60 19.93 13.52 6.59
N PHE A 61 20.27 13.46 5.31
CA PHE A 61 19.36 13.84 4.23
C PHE A 61 18.21 12.84 4.00
N LEU A 62 18.32 11.59 4.49
CA LEU A 62 17.23 10.61 4.41
C LEU A 62 16.29 10.66 5.62
N LEU A 63 16.62 11.44 6.66
CA LEU A 63 15.79 11.53 7.87
C LEU A 63 14.32 11.92 7.57
N PRO A 64 14.02 12.86 6.65
CA PRO A 64 12.64 13.16 6.31
C PRO A 64 11.88 11.95 5.76
N ALA A 65 12.49 11.22 4.82
CA ALA A 65 11.90 10.00 4.25
C ALA A 65 11.72 8.91 5.30
N LEU A 66 12.71 8.70 6.18
CA LEU A 66 12.66 7.67 7.23
C LEU A 66 11.54 7.93 8.24
N ARG A 67 11.37 9.18 8.67
CA ARG A 67 10.28 9.57 9.57
C ARG A 67 8.92 9.35 8.92
N LEU A 68 8.78 9.81 7.68
CA LEU A 68 7.55 9.66 6.91
C LEU A 68 7.18 8.18 6.69
N TYR A 69 8.17 7.33 6.41
CA TYR A 69 7.97 5.88 6.31
C TYR A 69 7.47 5.28 7.63
N GLY A 70 8.04 5.67 8.78
CA GLY A 70 7.55 5.23 10.09
C GLY A 70 6.07 5.56 10.31
N HIS A 71 5.65 6.77 9.93
CA HIS A 71 4.24 7.18 9.97
C HIS A 71 3.35 6.38 9.02
N PHE A 72 3.85 6.07 7.81
CA PHE A 72 3.13 5.22 6.87
C PHE A 72 2.98 3.78 7.36
N ILE A 73 3.98 3.22 8.04
CA ILE A 73 3.86 1.89 8.65
C ILE A 73 2.76 1.87 9.70
N ASP A 74 2.66 2.90 10.55
CA ASP A 74 1.59 3.00 11.56
C ASP A 74 0.20 2.98 10.89
N HIS A 75 0.04 3.73 9.78
CA HIS A 75 -1.19 3.73 8.99
C HIS A 75 -1.46 2.42 8.25
N ALA A 76 -0.41 1.67 7.91
CA ALA A 76 -0.50 0.37 7.28
C ALA A 76 -0.77 -0.77 8.28
N LEU A 77 -0.73 -0.53 9.60
CA LEU A 77 -0.92 -1.57 10.59
C LEU A 77 -2.21 -2.39 10.40
N PRO A 78 -3.40 -1.84 10.08
CA PRO A 78 -4.58 -2.66 9.84
C PRO A 78 -4.41 -3.62 8.64
N ILE A 79 -3.65 -3.21 7.63
CA ILE A 79 -3.32 -4.04 6.47
C ILE A 79 -2.31 -5.12 6.85
N PHE A 80 -1.24 -4.76 7.57
CA PHE A 80 -0.26 -5.74 8.03
C PHE A 80 -0.82 -6.71 9.07
N HIS A 81 -1.76 -6.27 9.91
CA HIS A 81 -2.50 -7.13 10.82
C HIS A 81 -3.26 -8.20 10.03
N CYS A 82 -3.92 -7.81 8.94
CA CYS A 82 -4.58 -8.74 8.04
C CYS A 82 -3.60 -9.80 7.50
N LEU A 83 -2.43 -9.37 7.01
CA LEU A 83 -1.44 -10.29 6.44
C LEU A 83 -0.77 -11.20 7.48
N LEU A 84 -0.47 -10.68 8.67
CA LEU A 84 0.30 -11.35 9.73
C LEU A 84 -0.56 -12.22 10.65
N GLN A 85 -1.80 -11.79 10.92
CA GLN A 85 -2.62 -12.33 12.01
C GLN A 85 -3.97 -12.88 11.54
N MET A 86 -4.33 -12.76 10.26
CA MET A 86 -5.58 -13.33 9.73
C MET A 86 -5.31 -14.43 8.73
N ALA A 87 -6.10 -15.51 8.80
CA ALA A 87 -5.90 -16.67 7.95
C ALA A 87 -6.37 -16.38 6.52
N PRO A 88 -5.51 -16.53 5.50
CA PRO A 88 -5.93 -16.47 4.10
C PRO A 88 -6.64 -17.76 3.70
N LYS A 89 -7.47 -17.67 2.66
CA LYS A 89 -8.03 -18.82 1.94
C LYS A 89 -7.17 -19.13 0.72
N LEU A 90 -6.89 -20.40 0.48
CA LEU A 90 -6.21 -20.86 -0.72
C LEU A 90 -7.24 -21.29 -1.77
N LEU A 91 -7.21 -20.68 -2.96
CA LEU A 91 -8.08 -21.12 -4.05
C LEU A 91 -7.64 -22.47 -4.61
N LEU A 92 -8.63 -23.25 -5.04
CA LEU A 92 -8.41 -24.50 -5.75
C LEU A 92 -7.74 -24.25 -7.10
N ARG A 93 -6.75 -25.08 -7.42
CA ARG A 93 -6.00 -25.03 -8.67
C ARG A 93 -6.50 -26.08 -9.66
N ASN A 94 -6.46 -25.78 -10.96
CA ASN A 94 -6.86 -26.74 -11.98
C ASN A 94 -5.73 -27.74 -12.23
N ALA A 95 -4.48 -27.26 -12.27
CA ALA A 95 -3.25 -28.02 -12.43
C ALA A 95 -2.22 -27.71 -11.33
N ALA A 96 -1.27 -28.62 -11.10
CA ALA A 96 -0.17 -28.39 -10.15
C ALA A 96 0.82 -27.30 -10.59
N SER A 97 0.87 -27.02 -11.89
CA SER A 97 1.66 -25.95 -12.48
C SER A 97 1.04 -24.57 -12.27
N ASP A 98 -0.25 -24.49 -11.93
CA ASP A 98 -0.91 -23.21 -11.69
C ASP A 98 -0.37 -22.60 -10.39
N SER A 99 -0.24 -21.27 -10.37
CA SER A 99 0.13 -20.53 -9.16
C SER A 99 -0.83 -20.81 -8.01
N ARG A 100 -0.33 -20.75 -6.78
CA ARG A 100 -1.20 -20.71 -5.60
C ARG A 100 -1.74 -19.30 -5.42
N ILE A 101 -3.08 -19.21 -5.33
CA ILE A 101 -3.79 -17.95 -5.14
C ILE A 101 -4.28 -17.85 -3.71
N TRP A 102 -3.71 -16.94 -2.94
CA TRP A 102 -4.07 -16.66 -1.57
C TRP A 102 -5.00 -15.45 -1.51
N ILE A 103 -6.11 -15.60 -0.81
CA ILE A 103 -7.07 -14.53 -0.57
C ILE A 103 -7.11 -14.24 0.91
N TYR A 104 -6.55 -13.11 1.30
CA TYR A 104 -6.73 -12.59 2.64
C TYR A 104 -8.14 -12.01 2.82
N PRO A 105 -8.66 -11.96 4.05
CA PRO A 105 -9.87 -11.19 4.36
C PRO A 105 -9.65 -9.69 4.09
N GLU A 106 -10.71 -8.91 4.18
CA GLU A 106 -10.57 -7.45 4.15
C GLU A 106 -9.84 -6.97 5.43
N PRO A 107 -8.85 -6.07 5.32
CA PRO A 107 -8.27 -5.38 6.46
C PRO A 107 -9.32 -4.72 7.34
N LEU A 108 -9.07 -4.73 8.65
CA LEU A 108 -9.90 -4.00 9.60
C LEU A 108 -9.78 -2.49 9.34
N LEU A 109 -10.85 -1.74 9.63
CA LEU A 109 -10.83 -0.27 9.52
C LEU A 109 -9.98 0.36 10.62
N SER A 110 -10.00 -0.26 11.81
CA SER A 110 -9.22 0.14 12.97
C SER A 110 -8.78 -1.10 13.74
N LEU A 111 -7.73 -0.94 14.52
CA LEU A 111 -7.18 -1.96 15.40
C LEU A 111 -7.32 -1.51 16.86
N THR A 112 -7.55 -2.45 17.77
CA THR A 112 -7.39 -2.17 19.20
C THR A 112 -5.91 -1.88 19.53
N LYS A 113 -5.64 -1.32 20.70
CA LYS A 113 -4.27 -1.03 21.13
C LYS A 113 -3.40 -2.29 21.13
N GLU A 114 -3.93 -3.39 21.65
CA GLU A 114 -3.24 -4.68 21.74
C GLU A 114 -2.98 -5.26 20.34
N GLN A 115 -3.94 -5.12 19.42
CA GLN A 115 -3.76 -5.54 18.02
C GLN A 115 -2.68 -4.71 17.33
N LYS A 116 -2.62 -3.40 17.56
CA LYS A 116 -1.57 -2.52 17.02
C LYS A 116 -0.19 -2.92 17.54
N GLU A 117 -0.05 -3.04 18.86
CA GLU A 117 1.22 -3.40 19.51
C GLU A 117 1.72 -4.78 19.05
N SER A 118 0.83 -5.77 19.01
CA SER A 118 1.13 -7.11 18.51
C SER A 118 1.55 -7.09 17.04
N THR A 119 0.80 -6.38 16.19
CA THR A 119 1.12 -6.31 14.75
C THR A 119 2.46 -5.64 14.53
N LEU A 120 2.72 -4.53 15.24
CA LEU A 120 3.97 -3.80 15.17
C LEU A 120 5.17 -4.66 15.60
N ASP A 121 5.02 -5.47 16.64
CA ASP A 121 6.06 -6.41 17.06
C ASP A 121 6.40 -7.43 15.95
N TYR A 122 5.39 -7.98 15.28
CA TYR A 122 5.64 -8.86 14.13
C TYR A 122 6.25 -8.13 12.94
N VAL A 123 5.83 -6.90 12.63
CA VAL A 123 6.43 -6.09 11.56
C VAL A 123 7.92 -5.86 11.83
N ARG A 124 8.30 -5.55 13.09
CA ARG A 124 9.70 -5.41 13.50
C ARG A 124 10.49 -6.69 13.28
N ARG A 125 9.94 -7.85 13.69
CA ARG A 125 10.58 -9.14 13.44
C ARG A 125 10.79 -9.38 11.94
N VAL A 126 9.79 -9.09 11.10
CA VAL A 126 9.94 -9.21 9.65
C VAL A 126 11.09 -8.34 9.15
N GLU A 127 11.13 -7.08 9.57
CA GLU A 127 12.16 -6.13 9.17
C GLU A 127 13.57 -6.52 9.65
N GLU A 128 13.71 -7.11 10.85
CA GLU A 128 14.98 -7.68 11.32
C GLU A 128 15.52 -8.78 10.39
N ALA A 129 14.66 -9.40 9.56
CA ALA A 129 15.05 -10.33 8.51
C ALA A 129 15.05 -9.73 7.10
N VAL A 130 14.92 -8.41 6.97
CA VAL A 130 15.05 -7.71 5.70
C VAL A 130 16.48 -7.20 5.52
N ASP A 131 17.12 -7.62 4.42
CA ASP A 131 18.37 -7.01 3.97
C ASP A 131 18.07 -5.88 3.00
N TRP A 132 18.31 -4.64 3.42
CA TRP A 132 18.18 -3.47 2.57
C TRP A 132 19.46 -3.22 1.78
N SER A 133 19.33 -3.05 0.47
CA SER A 133 20.46 -2.81 -0.44
C SER A 133 20.12 -1.74 -1.47
N ILE A 134 21.15 -1.07 -1.99
CA ILE A 134 21.00 -0.11 -3.09
C ILE A 134 21.60 -0.74 -4.35
N GLY A 135 20.79 -0.82 -5.40
CA GLY A 135 21.18 -1.34 -6.70
C GLY A 135 21.50 -0.21 -7.67
N ASP A 136 22.59 -0.37 -8.43
CA ASP A 136 22.79 0.42 -9.64
C ASP A 136 22.00 -0.25 -10.78
N PRO A 137 21.01 0.43 -11.39
CA PRO A 137 20.19 -0.13 -12.46
C PRO A 137 21.02 -0.55 -13.68
N ARG A 138 22.22 0.00 -13.88
CA ARG A 138 23.10 -0.37 -14.99
C ARG A 138 23.84 -1.69 -14.76
N ASN A 139 24.01 -2.07 -13.49
CA ASN A 139 24.85 -3.19 -13.07
C ASN A 139 24.06 -4.32 -12.42
N THR A 140 22.77 -4.13 -12.17
CA THR A 140 21.93 -5.10 -11.47
C THR A 140 20.92 -5.71 -12.43
N ALA A 141 21.17 -6.95 -12.89
CA ALA A 141 20.40 -7.62 -13.94
C ALA A 141 18.88 -7.73 -13.68
N ARG A 142 18.42 -7.51 -12.44
CA ARG A 142 17.01 -7.56 -12.04
C ARG A 142 16.36 -6.19 -11.80
N LEU A 143 17.15 -5.12 -11.82
CA LEU A 143 16.70 -3.76 -11.58
C LEU A 143 16.90 -2.96 -12.89
N GLY A 144 15.90 -2.98 -13.76
CA GLY A 144 15.94 -2.11 -14.95
C GLY A 144 15.89 -0.63 -14.56
N GLU A 145 16.20 0.27 -15.49
CA GLU A 145 16.15 1.72 -15.23
C GLU A 145 14.77 2.21 -14.79
N SER A 146 13.70 1.51 -15.18
CA SER A 146 12.30 1.81 -14.83
C SER A 146 11.81 1.13 -13.55
N VAL A 147 12.63 0.31 -12.89
CA VAL A 147 12.26 -0.39 -11.65
C VAL A 147 12.81 0.40 -10.47
N GLU A 148 11.92 0.92 -9.63
CA GLU A 148 12.28 1.76 -8.48
C GLU A 148 12.73 0.93 -7.27
N GLY A 149 12.12 -0.25 -7.08
CA GLY A 149 12.45 -1.19 -6.02
C GLY A 149 12.13 -2.63 -6.40
N LEU A 150 12.71 -3.58 -5.65
CA LEU A 150 12.44 -5.00 -5.81
C LEU A 150 12.62 -5.73 -4.48
N THR A 151 11.59 -6.47 -4.08
CA THR A 151 11.64 -7.40 -2.95
C THR A 151 11.81 -8.84 -3.42
N THR A 152 12.78 -9.56 -2.86
CA THR A 152 13.01 -10.98 -3.14
C THR A 152 13.08 -11.76 -1.83
N ALA A 153 12.39 -12.90 -1.75
CA ALA A 153 12.43 -13.75 -0.57
C ALA A 153 13.75 -14.54 -0.47
N GLN A 154 14.31 -14.65 0.73
CA GLN A 154 15.59 -15.29 1.04
C GLN A 154 15.36 -16.68 1.63
N ARG A 155 15.41 -17.73 0.81
CA ARG A 155 15.06 -19.12 1.19
C ARG A 155 15.95 -19.72 2.27
N ASP A 156 17.14 -19.19 2.45
CA ASP A 156 18.11 -19.55 3.49
C ASP A 156 17.81 -18.87 4.85
N ARG A 157 16.81 -17.98 4.91
CA ARG A 157 16.40 -17.25 6.11
C ARG A 157 14.96 -17.57 6.54
N PRO A 158 14.65 -18.79 7.00
CA PRO A 158 13.31 -19.15 7.47
C PRO A 158 12.96 -18.41 8.77
N LEU A 159 11.70 -17.98 8.89
CA LEU A 159 11.23 -17.19 10.05
C LEU A 159 10.49 -18.01 11.11
N LEU A 160 10.64 -19.34 11.08
CA LEU A 160 9.96 -20.26 12.00
C LEU A 160 10.23 -19.92 13.47
N ARG A 161 11.44 -19.46 13.80
CA ARG A 161 11.82 -19.02 15.15
C ARG A 161 10.97 -17.86 15.69
N TRP A 162 10.35 -17.10 14.79
CA TRP A 162 9.48 -15.98 15.12
C TRP A 162 7.99 -16.34 14.98
N GLY A 163 7.67 -17.61 14.78
CA GLY A 163 6.29 -18.07 14.59
C GLY A 163 5.74 -17.71 13.21
N LEU A 164 6.59 -17.64 12.18
CA LEU A 164 6.22 -17.30 10.81
C LEU A 164 6.67 -18.41 9.84
N LEU A 165 5.78 -18.91 8.98
CA LEU A 165 6.04 -20.03 8.06
C LEU A 165 6.84 -19.65 6.80
N GLY A 166 6.98 -18.36 6.52
CA GLY A 166 7.72 -17.85 5.38
C GLY A 166 9.19 -17.55 5.71
N TYR A 167 9.72 -16.57 5.00
CA TYR A 167 11.15 -16.29 4.91
C TYR A 167 11.42 -14.79 5.01
N GLY A 168 12.64 -14.45 5.43
CA GLY A 168 13.17 -13.10 5.30
C GLY A 168 13.23 -12.65 3.84
N SER A 169 13.54 -11.38 3.63
CA SER A 169 13.60 -10.79 2.29
C SER A 169 14.87 -9.98 2.10
N SER A 170 15.26 -9.77 0.84
CA SER A 170 16.14 -8.67 0.44
C SER A 170 15.30 -7.64 -0.29
N ILE A 171 15.43 -6.38 0.10
CA ILE A 171 14.83 -5.26 -0.61
C ILE A 171 15.96 -4.48 -1.29
N LEU A 172 15.87 -4.39 -2.61
CA LEU A 172 16.78 -3.66 -3.45
C LEU A 172 16.11 -2.36 -3.88
N ILE A 173 16.69 -1.22 -3.53
CA ILE A 173 16.20 0.10 -3.94
C ILE A 173 17.09 0.65 -5.05
N ASN A 174 16.48 1.22 -6.08
CA ASN A 174 17.22 1.86 -7.16
C ASN A 174 17.99 3.08 -6.66
N ARG A 175 19.30 3.12 -6.94
CA ARG A 175 20.19 4.23 -6.57
C ARG A 175 19.64 5.58 -7.01
N ASN A 176 18.94 5.67 -8.13
CA ASN A 176 18.37 6.92 -8.63
C ASN A 176 17.36 7.54 -7.65
N MET A 177 16.64 6.72 -6.88
CA MET A 177 15.68 7.22 -5.87
C MET A 177 16.41 7.91 -4.71
N ILE A 178 17.54 7.36 -4.28
CA ILE A 178 18.38 7.94 -3.22
C ILE A 178 19.10 9.18 -3.75
N GLN A 179 19.65 9.10 -4.97
CA GLN A 179 20.39 10.19 -5.59
C GLN A 179 19.50 11.43 -5.80
N ALA A 180 18.22 11.24 -6.17
CA ALA A 180 17.28 12.35 -6.32
C ALA A 180 17.09 13.15 -5.01
N VAL A 181 17.02 12.46 -3.85
CA VAL A 181 16.97 13.15 -2.55
C VAL A 181 18.29 13.86 -2.26
N GLU A 182 19.42 13.18 -2.47
CA GLU A 182 20.76 13.77 -2.27
C GLU A 182 20.99 15.03 -3.11
N ASP A 183 20.60 14.99 -4.38
CA ASP A 183 20.83 16.08 -5.33
C ASP A 183 19.98 17.31 -4.98
N SER A 184 18.70 17.13 -4.63
CA SER A 184 17.86 18.24 -4.15
C SER A 184 18.41 18.86 -2.87
N VAL A 185 18.87 18.07 -1.90
CA VAL A 185 19.47 18.58 -0.66
C VAL A 185 20.77 19.34 -0.94
N ARG A 186 21.64 18.80 -1.80
CA ARG A 186 22.92 19.44 -2.16
C ARG A 186 22.73 20.74 -2.94
N SER A 187 21.67 20.84 -3.73
CA SER A 187 21.35 22.08 -4.46
C SER A 187 21.05 23.25 -3.51
N GLY A 188 20.59 22.99 -2.29
CA GLY A 188 20.30 23.99 -1.25
C GLY A 188 19.04 24.84 -1.49
N ASP A 189 18.62 25.01 -2.74
CA ASP A 189 17.49 25.85 -3.15
C ASP A 189 16.23 25.05 -3.53
N ASP A 190 16.29 23.72 -3.55
CA ASP A 190 15.19 22.83 -3.96
C ASP A 190 14.52 22.09 -2.77
N ALA A 191 14.01 22.85 -1.81
CA ALA A 191 13.30 22.27 -0.66
C ALA A 191 12.05 21.47 -1.09
N ALA A 192 11.36 21.92 -2.14
CA ALA A 192 10.18 21.23 -2.65
C ALA A 192 10.54 19.87 -3.27
N GLY A 193 11.61 19.79 -4.05
CA GLY A 193 12.13 18.55 -4.60
C GLY A 193 12.67 17.61 -3.52
N GLU A 194 13.38 18.11 -2.50
CA GLU A 194 13.82 17.29 -1.36
C GLU A 194 12.63 16.58 -0.71
N MET A 195 11.58 17.34 -0.38
CA MET A 195 10.38 16.79 0.25
C MET A 195 9.65 15.82 -0.69
N TRP A 196 9.51 16.14 -1.98
CA TRP A 196 8.85 15.25 -2.94
C TRP A 196 9.61 13.94 -3.13
N HIS A 197 10.92 13.99 -3.33
CA HIS A 197 11.75 12.78 -3.49
C HIS A 197 11.79 11.96 -2.20
N SER A 198 11.82 12.61 -1.03
CA SER A 198 11.69 11.93 0.26
C SER A 198 10.33 11.24 0.42
N PHE A 199 9.26 11.87 -0.06
CA PHE A 199 7.92 11.29 -0.07
C PHE A 199 7.85 10.04 -0.95
N CYS A 200 8.32 10.12 -2.20
CA CYS A 200 8.36 8.97 -3.11
C CYS A 200 9.17 7.81 -2.53
N LEU A 201 10.32 8.10 -1.92
CA LEU A 201 11.17 7.09 -1.30
C LEU A 201 10.49 6.41 -0.10
N ALA A 202 9.79 7.15 0.75
CA ALA A 202 9.02 6.60 1.87
C ALA A 202 7.87 5.70 1.39
N VAL A 203 7.15 6.10 0.33
CA VAL A 203 6.12 5.27 -0.30
C VAL A 203 6.72 3.99 -0.88
N LEU A 204 7.86 4.09 -1.56
CA LEU A 204 8.56 2.93 -2.12
C LEU A 204 8.97 1.93 -1.02
N TRP A 205 9.52 2.40 0.10
CA TRP A 205 9.86 1.49 1.20
C TRP A 205 8.62 0.80 1.79
N LEU A 206 7.50 1.50 1.90
CA LEU A 206 6.23 0.90 2.33
C LEU A 206 5.75 -0.17 1.33
N HIS A 207 5.85 0.12 0.04
CA HIS A 207 5.51 -0.79 -1.04
C HIS A 207 6.33 -2.09 -0.92
N GLU A 208 7.65 -1.98 -0.85
CA GLU A 208 8.55 -3.14 -0.78
C GLU A 208 8.41 -3.90 0.55
N MET A 209 8.21 -3.19 1.66
CA MET A 209 7.94 -3.82 2.96
C MET A 209 6.64 -4.65 2.92
N SER A 210 5.64 -4.24 2.15
CA SER A 210 4.41 -5.03 1.97
C SER A 210 4.67 -6.39 1.33
N HIS A 211 5.54 -6.43 0.32
CA HIS A 211 6.03 -7.69 -0.27
C HIS A 211 6.83 -8.52 0.74
N ALA A 212 7.67 -7.88 1.56
CA ALA A 212 8.46 -8.57 2.57
C ALA A 212 7.58 -9.22 3.65
N VAL A 213 6.50 -8.55 4.08
CA VAL A 213 5.50 -9.11 5.00
C VAL A 213 4.83 -10.34 4.39
N VAL A 214 4.42 -10.28 3.12
CA VAL A 214 3.88 -11.45 2.41
C VAL A 214 4.89 -12.59 2.36
N ASN A 215 6.16 -12.27 2.10
CA ASN A 215 7.23 -13.26 2.07
C ASN A 215 7.45 -13.95 3.42
N ALA A 216 7.26 -13.21 4.51
CA ALA A 216 7.42 -13.70 5.86
C ALA A 216 6.28 -14.63 6.31
N VAL A 217 5.04 -14.40 5.86
CA VAL A 217 3.87 -15.15 6.35
C VAL A 217 3.52 -16.35 5.48
N LEU A 218 3.79 -16.29 4.18
CA LEU A 218 3.47 -17.37 3.26
C LEU A 218 4.68 -18.27 2.99
N PRO A 219 4.50 -19.60 2.97
CA PRO A 219 5.58 -20.53 2.67
C PRO A 219 5.98 -20.45 1.19
N LEU A 220 7.28 -20.50 0.90
CA LEU A 220 7.86 -20.57 -0.45
C LEU A 220 7.86 -22.01 -0.97
N VAL A 221 6.67 -22.58 -1.15
CA VAL A 221 6.53 -23.95 -1.64
C VAL A 221 6.79 -24.03 -3.15
N ASP A 222 6.38 -23.00 -3.91
CA ASP A 222 6.55 -22.84 -5.35
C ASP A 222 7.05 -21.40 -5.65
N GLU A 223 7.60 -21.16 -6.85
CA GLU A 223 8.14 -19.85 -7.26
C GLU A 223 7.08 -18.80 -7.59
N GLN A 224 5.85 -19.21 -7.89
CA GLN A 224 4.75 -18.32 -8.23
C GLN A 224 3.63 -18.42 -7.21
N ARG A 225 3.44 -17.34 -6.45
CA ARG A 225 2.30 -17.13 -5.56
C ARG A 225 1.64 -15.81 -5.88
N GLU A 226 0.33 -15.80 -5.82
CA GLU A 226 -0.51 -14.65 -6.11
C GLU A 226 -1.27 -14.33 -4.83
N VAL A 227 -1.19 -13.09 -4.37
CA VAL A 227 -1.74 -12.69 -3.06
C VAL A 227 -2.68 -11.53 -3.25
N TYR A 228 -3.95 -11.76 -2.92
CA TYR A 228 -4.97 -10.73 -2.95
C TYR A 228 -5.29 -10.28 -1.54
N LEU A 229 -5.09 -8.99 -1.28
CA LEU A 229 -5.43 -8.35 -0.02
C LEU A 229 -6.94 -8.04 0.02
N GLY A 230 -7.74 -8.99 0.48
CA GLY A 230 -9.20 -8.86 0.52
C GLY A 230 -9.93 -9.49 -0.67
N THR A 231 -11.25 -9.57 -0.55
CA THR A 231 -12.14 -10.03 -1.62
C THR A 231 -12.34 -8.98 -2.70
N THR A 232 -12.05 -7.71 -2.40
CA THR A 232 -12.19 -6.57 -3.31
C THR A 232 -10.90 -6.17 -4.03
N ALA A 233 -9.73 -6.73 -3.63
CA ALA A 233 -8.49 -6.53 -4.36
C ALA A 233 -8.63 -6.99 -5.81
N SER A 234 -8.20 -6.14 -6.72
CA SER A 234 -8.37 -6.35 -8.16
C SER A 234 -7.13 -6.98 -8.78
N THR A 235 -5.98 -6.89 -8.10
CA THR A 235 -4.68 -7.38 -8.54
C THR A 235 -3.97 -8.14 -7.42
N ASP A 236 -2.95 -8.91 -7.79
CA ASP A 236 -2.05 -9.61 -6.86
C ASP A 236 -0.78 -8.80 -6.49
N GLU A 237 -0.70 -7.54 -6.94
CA GLU A 237 0.36 -6.60 -6.59
C GLU A 237 0.04 -5.97 -5.22
N VAL A 238 0.53 -6.60 -4.14
CA VAL A 238 0.18 -6.20 -2.77
C VAL A 238 0.69 -4.80 -2.41
N GLY A 239 1.84 -4.37 -2.95
CA GLY A 239 2.41 -3.05 -2.67
C GLY A 239 1.50 -1.93 -3.18
N PHE A 240 0.99 -2.05 -4.40
CA PHE A 240 0.03 -1.10 -4.95
C PHE A 240 -1.36 -1.19 -4.33
N GLU A 241 -1.81 -2.37 -3.89
CA GLU A 241 -3.06 -2.46 -3.10
C GLU A 241 -2.90 -1.76 -1.73
N VAL A 242 -1.72 -1.82 -1.09
CA VAL A 242 -1.41 -1.06 0.13
C VAL A 242 -1.42 0.44 -0.16
N GLU A 243 -0.72 0.90 -1.19
CA GLU A 243 -0.72 2.31 -1.61
C GLU A 243 -2.16 2.80 -1.89
N ARG A 244 -2.94 2.03 -2.65
CA ARG A 244 -4.34 2.36 -2.95
C ARG A 244 -5.17 2.51 -1.69
N ARG A 245 -5.03 1.60 -0.72
CA ARG A 245 -5.84 1.64 0.50
C ARG A 245 -5.45 2.80 1.41
N ILE A 246 -4.17 3.14 1.49
CA ILE A 246 -3.68 4.23 2.33
C ILE A 246 -3.92 5.59 1.66
N PHE A 247 -3.48 5.73 0.41
CA PHE A 247 -3.42 7.00 -0.32
C PHE A 247 -4.57 7.22 -1.31
N GLY A 248 -5.37 6.20 -1.59
CA GLY A 248 -6.45 6.26 -2.58
C GLY A 248 -5.98 6.04 -4.03
N GLY A 249 -4.70 5.73 -4.24
CA GLY A 249 -4.07 5.53 -5.53
C GLY A 249 -2.54 5.59 -5.43
N ARG A 250 -1.88 5.81 -6.57
CA ARG A 250 -0.42 5.94 -6.68
C ARG A 250 -0.04 7.37 -6.98
N PHE A 251 0.87 7.95 -6.22
CA PHE A 251 1.38 9.29 -6.51
C PHE A 251 2.43 9.24 -7.62
N GLN A 252 2.37 10.19 -8.54
CA GLN A 252 3.37 10.33 -9.59
C GLN A 252 3.54 11.79 -10.00
N PHE A 253 4.74 12.15 -10.45
CA PHE A 253 4.97 13.43 -11.10
C PHE A 253 4.58 13.34 -12.57
N HIS A 254 3.66 14.19 -13.03
CA HIS A 254 3.18 14.13 -14.40
C HIS A 254 3.97 15.09 -15.29
N LYS A 255 4.48 14.57 -16.42
CA LYS A 255 5.40 15.29 -17.32
C LYS A 255 4.69 15.95 -18.51
N ASP A 256 3.50 15.45 -18.84
CA ASP A 256 2.79 15.82 -20.07
C ASP A 256 1.46 16.51 -19.77
N SER A 257 0.74 17.00 -20.78
CA SER A 257 -0.62 17.56 -20.70
C SER A 257 -0.80 18.83 -19.84
N ILE A 258 -2.05 19.19 -19.54
CA ILE A 258 -2.42 20.31 -18.65
C ILE A 258 -1.95 20.10 -17.20
N LEU A 259 -1.59 18.86 -16.83
CA LEU A 259 -1.03 18.52 -15.51
C LEU A 259 0.50 18.43 -15.52
N ALA A 260 1.17 18.88 -16.60
CA ALA A 260 2.62 18.91 -16.68
C ALA A 260 3.24 19.69 -15.52
N GLY A 261 4.25 19.12 -14.89
CA GLY A 261 4.92 19.70 -13.72
C GLY A 261 4.11 19.59 -12.42
N LYS A 262 3.01 18.81 -12.40
CA LYS A 262 2.16 18.62 -11.22
C LYS A 262 2.28 17.20 -10.67
N VAL A 263 2.12 17.09 -9.36
CA VAL A 263 1.90 15.81 -8.70
C VAL A 263 0.45 15.39 -8.95
N VAL A 264 0.26 14.12 -9.32
CA VAL A 264 -1.05 13.53 -9.53
C VAL A 264 -1.20 12.22 -8.76
N LEU A 265 -2.42 11.89 -8.38
CA LEU A 265 -2.83 10.59 -7.86
C LEU A 265 -3.46 9.80 -9.02
N LYS A 266 -2.79 8.73 -9.44
CA LYS A 266 -3.27 7.76 -10.42
C LYS A 266 -4.09 6.69 -9.71
N GLU A 267 -5.29 6.40 -10.19
CA GLU A 267 -6.10 5.32 -9.58
C GLU A 267 -5.46 3.94 -9.79
N TRP A 268 -5.68 3.02 -8.84
CA TRP A 268 -5.22 1.63 -8.95
C TRP A 268 -6.43 0.68 -8.90
N PRO A 269 -6.47 -0.37 -9.76
CA PRO A 269 -5.56 -0.63 -10.87
C PRO A 269 -5.76 0.30 -12.07
N ASP A 270 -4.70 0.53 -12.85
CA ASP A 270 -4.76 1.26 -14.11
C ASP A 270 -4.04 0.55 -15.26
N ARG A 271 -4.55 0.76 -16.48
CA ARG A 271 -4.15 0.00 -17.67
C ARG A 271 -2.74 0.27 -18.11
N GLN A 272 -2.27 1.49 -17.94
CA GLN A 272 -0.93 1.87 -18.31
C GLN A 272 0.08 1.12 -17.42
N THR A 273 -0.11 1.14 -16.10
CA THR A 273 0.80 0.45 -15.17
C THR A 273 0.78 -1.06 -15.40
N LEU A 274 -0.39 -1.67 -15.59
CA LEU A 274 -0.44 -3.11 -15.91
C LEU A 274 0.24 -3.44 -17.24
N ALA A 275 0.17 -2.55 -18.23
CA ALA A 275 0.87 -2.73 -19.51
C ALA A 275 2.39 -2.60 -19.33
N GLU A 276 2.86 -1.62 -18.56
CA GLU A 276 4.28 -1.43 -18.21
C GLU A 276 4.83 -2.68 -17.51
N TYR A 277 4.14 -3.21 -16.50
CA TYR A 277 4.56 -4.44 -15.82
C TYR A 277 4.67 -5.64 -16.77
N ARG A 278 3.69 -5.80 -17.68
CA ARG A 278 3.74 -6.85 -18.70
C ARG A 278 4.93 -6.68 -19.65
N GLN A 279 5.24 -5.45 -20.07
CA GLN A 279 6.41 -5.16 -20.92
C GLN A 279 7.72 -5.47 -20.20
N LEU A 280 7.78 -5.25 -18.89
CA LEU A 280 8.92 -5.61 -18.04
C LEU A 280 9.00 -7.11 -17.71
N GLY A 281 8.07 -7.93 -18.21
CA GLY A 281 8.05 -9.37 -17.98
C GLY A 281 7.44 -9.78 -16.63
N PHE A 282 6.86 -8.84 -15.87
CA PHE A 282 6.11 -9.16 -14.66
C PHE A 282 4.69 -9.60 -15.02
N SER A 283 4.31 -10.81 -14.59
CA SER A 283 2.95 -11.33 -14.79
C SER A 283 2.07 -11.02 -13.58
N LEU A 284 1.50 -9.81 -13.54
CA LEU A 284 0.43 -9.49 -12.57
C LEU A 284 -0.86 -10.22 -12.94
N LYS A 285 -1.47 -10.91 -11.97
CA LYS A 285 -2.82 -11.45 -12.13
C LYS A 285 -3.86 -10.45 -11.70
N THR A 286 -5.03 -10.59 -12.31
CA THR A 286 -6.13 -9.67 -12.12
C THR A 286 -7.44 -10.44 -11.94
N ARG A 287 -8.31 -10.01 -11.02
CA ARG A 287 -9.65 -10.61 -10.83
C ARG A 287 -10.65 -10.06 -11.83
N GLY A 288 -10.98 -10.86 -12.83
CA GLY A 288 -11.79 -10.45 -13.97
C GLY A 288 -10.91 -10.17 -15.19
N SER A 289 -11.55 -9.94 -16.34
CA SER A 289 -10.78 -9.65 -17.55
C SER A 289 -10.08 -8.30 -17.39
N PRO A 290 -8.88 -8.10 -17.97
CA PRO A 290 -8.26 -6.78 -18.03
C PRO A 290 -9.17 -5.72 -18.66
N LYS A 291 -10.12 -6.11 -19.52
CA LYS A 291 -11.17 -5.21 -20.04
C LYS A 291 -12.24 -4.87 -18.99
N ALA A 292 -12.55 -5.78 -18.06
CA ALA A 292 -13.54 -5.57 -17.00
C ALA A 292 -12.99 -4.75 -15.83
N LEU A 293 -11.68 -4.79 -15.60
CA LEU A 293 -11.00 -4.05 -14.53
C LEU A 293 -10.54 -2.66 -14.96
N MET A 294 -10.58 -2.37 -16.26
CA MET A 294 -9.94 -1.21 -16.84
C MET A 294 -10.91 -0.55 -17.79
N ASN A 295 -11.27 0.69 -17.48
CA ASN A 295 -11.81 1.56 -18.50
C ASN A 295 -10.73 1.77 -19.58
N ASP A 296 -11.10 2.13 -20.81
CA ASP A 296 -10.14 2.48 -21.88
C ASP A 296 -9.38 3.81 -21.60
N TRP A 297 -9.53 4.33 -20.38
CA TRP A 297 -8.87 5.52 -19.89
C TRP A 297 -8.25 5.31 -18.51
N THR A 298 -7.22 6.12 -18.24
CA THR A 298 -6.62 6.26 -16.92
C THR A 298 -7.06 7.58 -16.29
N VAL A 299 -7.50 7.56 -15.04
CA VAL A 299 -7.87 8.77 -14.31
C VAL A 299 -6.70 9.24 -13.45
N LEU A 300 -6.32 10.50 -13.63
CA LEU A 300 -5.30 11.21 -12.87
C LEU A 300 -5.95 12.35 -12.10
N TRP A 301 -5.75 12.42 -10.80
CA TRP A 301 -6.23 13.51 -9.96
C TRP A 301 -5.09 14.43 -9.60
N ARG A 302 -5.18 15.73 -9.89
CA ARG A 302 -4.18 16.70 -9.44
C ARG A 302 -4.14 16.72 -7.92
N VAL A 303 -2.93 16.72 -7.36
CA VAL A 303 -2.69 16.83 -5.93
C VAL A 303 -1.94 18.13 -5.67
N GLU A 304 -2.51 18.97 -4.81
CA GLU A 304 -1.84 20.21 -4.39
C GLU A 304 -0.61 19.91 -3.53
N SER A 305 0.46 20.69 -3.71
CA SER A 305 1.72 20.47 -2.99
C SER A 305 1.55 20.55 -1.48
N ALA A 306 0.70 21.46 -1.00
CA ALA A 306 0.38 21.62 0.41
C ALA A 306 -0.13 20.32 1.07
N PHE A 307 -0.79 19.45 0.31
CA PHE A 307 -1.34 18.19 0.83
C PHE A 307 -0.26 17.20 1.26
N TRP A 308 0.79 17.01 0.45
CA TRP A 308 1.89 16.10 0.79
C TRP A 308 2.98 16.81 1.60
N GLN A 309 3.18 18.12 1.42
CA GLN A 309 4.14 18.89 2.20
C GLN A 309 3.81 18.93 3.69
N ARG A 310 2.53 19.03 4.06
CA ARG A 310 2.11 19.00 5.48
C ARG A 310 2.44 17.68 6.17
N MET A 311 2.60 16.57 5.44
CA MET A 311 2.97 15.27 6.01
C MET A 311 4.40 15.23 6.58
N PHE A 312 5.23 16.23 6.30
CA PHE A 312 6.55 16.38 6.89
C PHE A 312 6.54 17.13 8.22
N LYS A 313 5.38 17.61 8.64
CA LYS A 313 5.18 18.31 9.91
C LYS A 313 4.62 17.34 10.93
N GLU A 314 5.23 17.23 12.12
CA GLU A 314 4.77 16.30 13.16
C GLU A 314 3.36 16.64 13.64
N GLU A 315 2.97 17.92 13.62
CA GLU A 315 1.63 18.37 14.01
C GLU A 315 0.52 17.83 13.10
N PHE A 316 0.85 17.38 11.88
CA PHE A 316 -0.11 16.68 11.02
C PHE A 316 -0.46 15.30 11.58
N TRP A 317 0.53 14.59 12.13
CA TRP A 317 0.38 13.21 12.61
C TRP A 317 -0.20 13.12 14.03
N LEU A 318 -0.16 14.21 14.79
CA LEU A 318 -0.74 14.29 16.14
C LEU A 318 -2.25 14.56 16.15
N GLN A 319 -2.90 14.66 14.98
CA GLN A 319 -4.33 14.94 14.87
C GLN A 319 -5.16 13.66 15.02
N ASP A 320 -6.27 13.72 15.76
CA ASP A 320 -7.14 12.55 15.97
C ASP A 320 -7.87 12.09 14.70
N SER A 321 -8.01 12.96 13.70
CA SER A 321 -8.64 12.62 12.43
C SER A 321 -7.95 13.34 11.26
N PHE A 322 -7.24 12.57 10.44
CA PHE A 322 -6.72 13.02 9.17
C PHE A 322 -6.78 11.89 8.16
N THR A 323 -6.68 12.25 6.89
CA THR A 323 -6.65 11.28 5.79
C THR A 323 -5.41 11.49 4.93
N LEU A 324 -4.82 10.38 4.53
CA LEU A 324 -3.71 10.33 3.57
C LEU A 324 -4.20 10.29 2.12
N ARG A 325 -5.52 10.41 1.91
CA ARG A 325 -6.14 10.51 0.59
C ARG A 325 -6.37 11.97 0.21
N PRO A 326 -5.78 12.46 -0.91
CA PRO A 326 -6.02 13.81 -1.37
C PRO A 326 -7.45 13.96 -1.89
N GLU A 327 -7.95 15.19 -1.83
CA GLU A 327 -9.22 15.54 -2.45
C GLU A 327 -9.13 15.39 -3.97
N LYS A 328 -10.20 14.84 -4.58
CA LYS A 328 -10.27 14.54 -6.02
C LYS A 328 -11.01 15.67 -6.76
N ASN A 329 -10.46 16.89 -6.67
CA ASN A 329 -11.15 18.11 -7.13
C ASN A 329 -10.92 18.41 -8.61
N ILE A 330 -9.70 18.17 -9.09
CA ILE A 330 -9.32 18.37 -10.49
C ILE A 330 -8.81 17.04 -11.04
N GLY A 331 -9.61 16.40 -11.89
CA GLY A 331 -9.29 15.11 -12.52
C GLY A 331 -9.07 15.24 -14.01
N MET A 332 -8.18 14.43 -14.58
CA MET A 332 -8.00 14.25 -16.01
C MET A 332 -8.16 12.77 -16.36
N ALA A 333 -8.93 12.45 -17.40
CA ALA A 333 -8.95 11.10 -17.98
C ALA A 333 -8.12 11.06 -19.27
N ILE A 334 -7.08 10.22 -19.28
CA ILE A 334 -6.22 9.98 -20.46
C ILE A 334 -6.74 8.77 -21.21
N LEU A 335 -7.14 8.96 -22.46
CA LEU A 335 -7.55 7.90 -23.38
C LEU A 335 -6.31 7.17 -23.92
N LEU A 336 -6.26 5.86 -23.77
CA LEU A 336 -5.05 5.09 -24.10
C LEU A 336 -4.96 4.73 -25.59
N LYS A 337 -6.08 4.71 -26.33
CA LYS A 337 -6.12 4.58 -27.80
C LYS A 337 -7.43 5.14 -28.36
N GLN A 338 -7.38 6.28 -29.04
CA GLN A 338 -8.51 6.75 -29.86
C GLN A 338 -8.67 5.95 -31.17
N SER A 339 -7.58 5.38 -31.70
CA SER A 339 -7.55 4.76 -33.03
C SER A 339 -8.25 3.40 -33.15
N ASP A 340 -8.57 2.76 -32.03
CA ASP A 340 -9.11 1.39 -31.98
C ASP A 340 -10.56 1.34 -31.44
N LEU A 341 -11.13 2.49 -31.06
CA LEU A 341 -12.50 2.57 -30.56
C LEU A 341 -13.46 2.75 -31.73
N THR A 342 -14.55 1.99 -31.73
CA THR A 342 -15.67 2.27 -32.61
C THR A 342 -16.39 3.55 -32.16
N ILE A 343 -17.09 4.23 -33.07
CA ILE A 343 -17.89 5.43 -32.76
C ILE A 343 -18.85 5.17 -31.58
N VAL A 344 -19.44 3.98 -31.52
CA VAL A 344 -20.37 3.58 -30.45
C VAL A 344 -19.66 3.45 -29.09
N GLU A 345 -18.46 2.88 -29.06
CA GLU A 345 -17.67 2.79 -27.83
C GLU A 345 -17.19 4.16 -27.37
N GLU A 346 -16.81 5.02 -28.31
CA GLU A 346 -16.44 6.40 -28.03
C GLU A 346 -17.62 7.20 -27.45
N GLU A 347 -18.81 7.11 -28.04
CA GLU A 347 -20.01 7.76 -27.52
C GLU A 347 -20.42 7.25 -26.13
N ALA A 348 -20.39 5.93 -25.91
CA ALA A 348 -20.70 5.34 -24.61
C ALA A 348 -19.71 5.80 -23.52
N MET A 349 -18.43 5.89 -23.87
CA MET A 349 -17.38 6.41 -23.01
C MET A 349 -17.57 7.90 -22.71
N CYS A 350 -17.81 8.72 -23.73
CA CYS A 350 -18.09 10.15 -23.58
C CYS A 350 -19.30 10.36 -22.66
N SER A 351 -20.35 9.55 -22.83
CA SER A 351 -21.55 9.56 -21.98
C SER A 351 -21.23 9.23 -20.52
N LYS A 352 -20.43 8.18 -20.27
CA LYS A 352 -19.98 7.80 -18.92
C LYS A 352 -19.08 8.86 -18.26
N LEU A 353 -18.17 9.49 -19.01
CA LEU A 353 -17.33 10.57 -18.48
C LEU A 353 -18.17 11.81 -18.14
N ARG A 354 -19.15 12.19 -18.99
CA ARG A 354 -20.11 13.25 -18.68
C ARG A 354 -20.96 12.93 -17.45
N SER A 355 -21.44 11.70 -17.31
CA SER A 355 -22.22 11.29 -16.12
C SER A 355 -21.39 11.30 -14.84
N MET A 356 -20.06 11.18 -14.96
CA MET A 356 -19.11 11.35 -13.86
C MET A 356 -18.69 12.81 -13.64
N GLY A 357 -19.26 13.77 -14.37
CA GLY A 357 -19.00 15.20 -14.22
C GLY A 357 -17.77 15.72 -14.99
N TYR A 358 -17.21 14.95 -15.93
CA TYR A 358 -16.11 15.42 -16.77
C TYR A 358 -16.62 16.24 -17.96
N VAL A 359 -15.86 17.27 -18.33
CA VAL A 359 -16.04 18.11 -19.51
C VAL A 359 -14.80 18.03 -20.40
N THR A 360 -14.96 18.20 -21.70
CA THR A 360 -13.83 18.22 -22.64
C THR A 360 -13.19 19.60 -22.72
N LYS A 361 -11.87 19.67 -22.55
CA LYS A 361 -11.05 20.87 -22.70
C LYS A 361 -9.76 20.51 -23.43
N ASP A 362 -9.48 21.17 -24.54
CA ASP A 362 -8.27 20.94 -25.36
C ASP A 362 -8.05 19.46 -25.74
N GLY A 363 -9.14 18.74 -26.07
CA GLY A 363 -9.10 17.32 -26.42
C GLY A 363 -8.95 16.35 -25.24
N MET A 364 -8.99 16.85 -23.99
CA MET A 364 -8.86 16.06 -22.76
C MET A 364 -10.13 16.13 -21.92
N TRP A 365 -10.42 15.09 -21.15
CA TRP A 365 -11.54 15.08 -20.20
C TRP A 365 -11.09 15.60 -18.85
N VAL A 366 -11.66 16.70 -18.39
CA VAL A 366 -11.33 17.37 -17.14
C VAL A 366 -12.56 17.43 -16.25
N ARG A 367 -12.44 17.07 -14.98
CA ARG A 367 -13.47 17.27 -13.96
C ARG A 367 -13.05 18.38 -13.02
N GLN A 368 -13.92 19.36 -12.82
CA GLN A 368 -13.85 20.32 -11.71
C GLN A 368 -15.10 20.07 -10.85
N GLN A 369 -14.94 19.94 -9.53
CA GLN A 369 -16.11 19.91 -8.64
C GLN A 369 -16.92 21.21 -8.79
N SER A 370 -18.22 21.08 -9.05
CA SER A 370 -19.17 22.18 -8.92
C SER A 370 -19.34 22.53 -7.44
N ALA A 371 -19.63 23.80 -7.12
CA ALA A 371 -20.00 24.23 -5.77
C ALA A 371 -21.20 23.46 -5.18
N ASP A 372 -22.01 22.80 -6.02
CA ASP A 372 -23.18 22.03 -5.61
C ASP A 372 -22.86 20.62 -5.06
N ASP A 373 -21.67 20.06 -5.37
CA ASP A 373 -21.25 18.71 -4.93
C ASP A 373 -20.89 18.66 -3.43
N VAL A 374 -20.78 19.82 -2.76
CA VAL A 374 -20.42 19.93 -1.33
C VAL A 374 -21.60 19.59 -0.40
N SER A 375 -22.82 19.56 -0.91
CA SER A 375 -24.04 19.33 -0.10
C SER A 375 -24.32 17.86 0.25
N GLY A 376 -23.61 16.91 -0.35
CA GLY A 376 -23.95 15.48 -0.28
C GLY A 376 -23.31 14.64 0.84
N THR A 377 -22.44 15.21 1.69
CA THR A 377 -21.68 14.42 2.69
C THR A 377 -21.80 14.92 4.14
N GLN A 378 -22.81 15.74 4.45
CA GLN A 378 -23.14 16.17 5.81
C GLN A 378 -24.62 15.95 6.13
N THR A 379 -25.08 14.69 6.12
CA THR A 379 -26.39 14.32 6.69
C THR A 379 -26.41 12.83 7.07
N ALA A 380 -25.51 12.43 7.96
CA ALA A 380 -25.64 11.13 8.64
C ALA A 380 -24.90 11.08 9.99
N VAL A 381 -24.76 12.18 10.74
CA VAL A 381 -24.29 12.13 12.14
C VAL A 381 -24.91 13.28 12.96
N THR A 382 -26.23 13.46 12.95
CA THR A 382 -26.93 14.27 13.97
C THR A 382 -28.40 13.88 14.02
N SER A 383 -28.69 12.67 14.49
CA SER A 383 -30.06 12.33 14.88
C SER A 383 -30.07 11.22 15.93
N GLU A 384 -29.31 11.38 17.02
CA GLU A 384 -29.50 10.51 18.20
C GLU A 384 -29.09 11.14 19.55
N VAL A 385 -28.95 12.48 19.64
CA VAL A 385 -28.61 13.18 20.90
C VAL A 385 -29.64 14.25 21.30
N VAL A 386 -30.83 14.25 20.69
CA VAL A 386 -31.95 15.12 21.14
C VAL A 386 -33.09 14.26 21.65
N LYS A 387 -32.85 13.56 22.76
CA LYS A 387 -33.95 12.96 23.56
C LYS A 387 -33.63 12.74 25.03
N ALA A 388 -32.63 13.42 25.58
CA ALA A 388 -32.30 13.36 26.99
C ALA A 388 -31.87 14.74 27.52
N GLU A 389 -32.76 15.73 27.38
CA GLU A 389 -32.66 17.04 28.06
C GLU A 389 -33.99 17.78 27.87
N LYS A 390 -35.07 17.22 28.44
CA LYS A 390 -36.35 17.93 28.61
C LYS A 390 -37.29 17.22 29.60
N GLU A 391 -36.75 16.76 30.72
CA GLU A 391 -37.53 16.41 31.91
C GLU A 391 -36.70 16.78 33.14
N ASP A 392 -36.51 18.08 33.35
CA ASP A 392 -36.18 18.69 34.65
C ASP A 392 -36.26 20.21 34.50
N GLU A 393 -37.47 20.72 34.27
CA GLU A 393 -37.89 22.09 34.58
C GLU A 393 -39.38 22.20 34.24
N ILE A 394 -40.24 21.93 35.22
CA ILE A 394 -41.48 22.63 35.55
C ILE A 394 -41.97 22.03 36.87
N ALA A 395 -41.81 22.84 37.92
CA ALA A 395 -42.69 22.85 39.08
C ALA A 395 -43.97 23.62 38.73
#